data_AF-A0A970PGW1-F1
#
_entry.id   AF-A0A970PGW1-F1
#
_cell.length_a   1.000
_cell.length_b   1.000
_cell.length_c   1.000
_cell.angle_alpha   90.00
_cell.angle_beta   90.00
_cell.angle_gamma   90.00
#
_symmetry.space_group_name_H-M   'P 1'
#
loop_
_entity.id
_entity.type
_entity.pdbx_description
1 polymer ?
#
loop_
_entity_poly.entity_id
_entity_poly.type
_entity_poly.pdbx_seq_one_letter_code
_entity_poly.pdbx_strand_id
1 'polypeptide(L)'
;MKKFSPDSYITRGALVTALGRMAELDTNKYTTSSFTDIKAGTTYSPYIEWACEEGIIKGISNDKFAPNRPITREEVALILQNYANATYYKLPITREMTTYADASSISSPYKDAVNAMQQAGIMMGGSNHMFNPKSYTTRAEVSSMLHRFIKLTIDPATAQGWEIDDSGQWLYYKEGLMVANKWLQIDDKWYYFNADGSLAKSTLVDGYEVDENGMRKDK
;
A
#
# COMPACT_ATOMS: atom_id res chain seq x y z
N MET A 1 -17.74 15.19 -16.63
CA MET A 1 -17.87 14.11 -15.61
C MET A 1 -16.47 13.71 -15.16
N LYS A 2 -16.10 13.91 -13.88
CA LYS A 2 -14.82 13.41 -13.36
C LYS A 2 -14.98 11.91 -13.08
N LYS A 3 -14.31 11.05 -13.86
CA LYS A 3 -14.30 9.59 -13.65
C LYS A 3 -13.15 9.25 -12.69
N PHE A 4 -13.38 8.32 -11.76
CA PHE A 4 -12.36 7.89 -10.79
C PHE A 4 -11.20 7.14 -11.46
N SER A 5 -11.48 6.39 -12.54
CA SER A 5 -10.51 5.65 -13.36
C SER A 5 -9.61 4.71 -12.52
N PRO A 6 -10.19 3.71 -11.84
CA PRO A 6 -9.47 2.86 -10.87
C PRO A 6 -8.28 2.13 -11.48
N ASP A 7 -8.41 1.65 -12.72
CA ASP A 7 -7.41 0.81 -13.39
C ASP A 7 -6.31 1.61 -14.11
N SER A 8 -6.41 2.93 -14.12
CA SER A 8 -5.36 3.77 -14.69
C SER A 8 -4.17 3.84 -13.74
N TYR A 9 -2.95 3.79 -14.28
CA TYR A 9 -1.75 3.97 -13.48
C TYR A 9 -1.70 5.35 -12.84
N ILE A 10 -1.32 5.40 -11.56
CA ILE A 10 -1.07 6.66 -10.88
C ILE A 10 0.31 7.20 -11.24
N THR A 11 0.40 8.52 -11.40
CA THR A 11 1.66 9.20 -11.71
C THR A 11 2.33 9.73 -10.46
N ARG A 12 3.64 10.00 -10.55
CA ARG A 12 4.41 10.64 -9.48
C ARG A 12 3.75 11.92 -8.95
N GLY A 13 3.35 12.81 -9.87
CA GLY A 13 2.71 14.07 -9.52
C GLY A 13 1.34 13.86 -8.86
N ALA A 14 0.57 12.87 -9.32
CA ALA A 14 -0.74 12.56 -8.74
C ALA A 14 -0.62 12.00 -7.31
N LEU A 15 0.36 11.15 -7.04
CA LEU A 15 0.59 10.60 -5.70
C LEU A 15 0.96 11.72 -4.71
N VAL A 16 1.94 12.57 -5.01
CA VAL A 16 2.32 13.64 -4.08
C VAL A 16 1.24 14.72 -3.94
N THR A 17 0.43 14.94 -4.97
CA THR A 17 -0.77 15.78 -4.86
C THR A 17 -1.77 15.19 -3.87
N ALA A 18 -1.97 13.87 -3.86
CA ALA A 18 -2.85 13.22 -2.89
C ALA A 18 -2.30 13.35 -1.47
N LEU A 19 -1.00 13.12 -1.27
CA LEU A 19 -0.34 13.24 0.03
C LEU A 19 -0.35 14.68 0.58
N GLY A 20 -0.08 15.67 -0.26
CA GLY A 20 -0.11 17.06 0.17
C GLY A 20 -1.51 17.56 0.49
N ARG A 21 -2.55 17.03 -0.17
CA ARG A 21 -3.94 17.27 0.24
C ARG A 21 -4.28 16.61 1.56
N MET A 22 -3.78 15.39 1.78
CA MET A 22 -3.95 14.67 3.03
C MET A 22 -3.25 15.37 4.20
N ALA A 23 -2.14 16.06 3.93
CA ALA A 23 -1.42 16.92 4.88
C ALA A 23 -2.01 18.34 5.00
N GLU A 24 -3.12 18.63 4.33
CA GLU A 24 -3.76 19.96 4.32
C GLU A 24 -2.81 21.12 3.95
N LEU A 25 -1.93 20.87 2.97
CA LEU A 25 -0.89 21.81 2.56
C LEU A 25 -1.46 23.19 2.16
N ASP A 26 -0.94 24.25 2.77
CA ASP A 26 -1.11 25.62 2.29
C ASP A 26 -0.28 25.86 1.04
N THR A 27 -0.93 25.72 -0.12
CA THR A 27 -0.28 25.85 -1.43
C THR A 27 0.28 27.24 -1.70
N ASN A 28 -0.13 28.28 -0.95
CA ASN A 28 0.35 29.64 -1.15
C ASN A 28 1.83 29.81 -0.74
N LYS A 29 2.38 28.87 0.04
CA LYS A 29 3.81 28.85 0.39
C LYS A 29 4.71 28.41 -0.78
N TYR A 30 4.13 27.81 -1.82
CA TYR A 30 4.86 27.16 -2.92
C TYR A 30 4.43 27.74 -4.28
N THR A 31 4.87 28.96 -4.58
CA THR A 31 4.48 29.69 -5.80
C THR A 31 5.44 29.54 -6.98
N THR A 32 6.63 29.00 -6.75
CA THR A 32 7.67 28.78 -7.77
C THR A 32 7.81 27.30 -8.09
N SER A 33 8.44 26.97 -9.21
CA SER A 33 8.83 25.59 -9.55
C SER A 33 10.34 25.50 -9.68
N SER A 34 10.95 24.53 -9.02
CA SER A 34 12.37 24.18 -9.13
C SER A 34 12.65 23.34 -10.38
N PHE A 35 11.61 22.82 -11.03
CA PHE A 35 11.70 21.91 -12.16
C PHE A 35 11.29 22.57 -13.49
N THR A 36 12.09 22.32 -14.53
CA THR A 36 11.89 22.85 -15.88
C THR A 36 10.74 22.16 -16.63
N ASP A 37 10.42 20.92 -16.28
CA ASP A 37 9.32 20.15 -16.84
C ASP A 37 7.98 20.34 -16.11
N ILE A 38 7.93 21.31 -15.19
CA ILE A 38 6.73 21.73 -14.47
C ILE A 38 6.52 23.22 -14.69
N LYS A 39 5.42 23.58 -15.35
CA LYS A 39 5.03 24.98 -15.46
C LYS A 39 4.55 25.49 -14.10
N ALA A 40 5.15 26.57 -13.62
CA ALA A 40 4.72 27.27 -12.42
C ALA A 40 3.23 27.69 -12.54
N GLY A 41 2.49 27.61 -11.44
CA GLY A 41 1.05 27.91 -11.39
C GLY A 41 0.13 26.78 -11.87
N THR A 42 0.66 25.60 -12.20
CA THR A 42 -0.18 24.39 -12.35
C THR A 42 -0.69 23.91 -10.99
N THR A 43 -1.88 23.32 -10.96
CA THR A 43 -2.55 22.92 -9.69
C THR A 43 -1.79 21.89 -8.86
N TYR A 44 -0.79 21.22 -9.45
CA TYR A 44 0.04 20.20 -8.78
C TYR A 44 1.47 20.66 -8.47
N SER A 45 1.92 21.79 -9.03
CA SER A 45 3.27 22.32 -8.79
C SER A 45 3.54 22.59 -7.30
N PRO A 46 2.63 23.22 -6.51
CA PRO A 46 2.85 23.43 -5.08
C PRO A 46 3.13 22.13 -4.30
N TYR A 47 2.38 21.07 -4.60
CA TYR A 47 2.52 19.79 -3.91
C TYR A 47 3.81 19.07 -4.28
N ILE A 48 4.31 19.25 -5.52
CA ILE A 48 5.58 18.66 -5.94
C ILE A 48 6.74 19.36 -5.24
N GLU A 49 6.73 20.69 -5.19
CA GLU A 49 7.78 21.45 -4.49
C GLU A 49 7.83 21.08 -3.00
N TRP A 50 6.67 21.11 -2.32
CA TRP A 50 6.56 20.69 -0.93
C TRP A 50 7.08 19.27 -0.72
N ALA A 51 6.67 18.30 -1.56
CA ALA A 51 7.11 16.92 -1.40
C ALA A 51 8.62 16.75 -1.64
N CYS A 52 9.24 17.61 -2.45
CA CYS A 52 10.69 17.62 -2.62
C CYS A 52 11.42 18.29 -1.46
N GLU A 53 10.91 19.42 -0.95
CA GLU A 53 11.47 20.14 0.20
C GLU A 53 11.45 19.29 1.48
N GLU A 54 10.33 18.59 1.73
CA GLU A 54 10.17 17.69 2.89
C GLU A 54 10.88 16.34 2.71
N GLY A 55 11.57 16.11 1.58
CA GLY A 55 12.27 14.85 1.31
C GLY A 55 11.36 13.65 1.06
N ILE A 56 10.06 13.86 0.80
CA ILE A 56 9.08 12.82 0.50
C ILE A 56 9.41 12.10 -0.81
N ILE A 57 9.79 12.88 -1.83
CA ILE A 57 10.21 12.37 -3.14
C ILE A 57 11.34 13.24 -3.71
N LYS A 58 12.20 12.67 -4.57
CA LYS A 58 13.21 13.41 -5.33
C LYS A 58 12.83 13.51 -6.80
N GLY A 59 13.30 14.56 -7.49
CA GLY A 59 13.28 14.63 -8.95
C GLY A 59 14.03 13.47 -9.62
N ILE A 60 13.81 13.30 -10.92
CA ILE A 60 14.57 12.32 -11.73
C ILE A 60 15.96 12.86 -12.13
N SER A 61 16.13 14.18 -12.08
CA SER A 61 17.39 14.91 -12.16
C SER A 61 17.29 16.15 -11.27
N ASN A 62 18.33 16.99 -11.27
CA ASN A 62 18.35 18.24 -10.51
C ASN A 62 17.24 19.23 -10.94
N ASP A 63 16.79 19.16 -12.19
CA ASP A 63 15.92 20.13 -12.83
C ASP A 63 14.68 19.51 -13.51
N LYS A 64 14.47 18.20 -13.37
CA LYS A 64 13.30 17.49 -13.89
C LYS A 64 12.66 16.56 -12.86
N PHE A 65 11.33 16.55 -12.84
CA PHE A 65 10.55 15.72 -11.91
C PHE A 65 9.83 14.54 -12.58
N ALA A 66 9.44 14.69 -13.84
CA ALA A 66 8.59 13.80 -14.62
C ALA A 66 7.20 13.54 -13.98
N PRO A 67 6.34 14.58 -13.82
CA PRO A 67 5.09 14.48 -13.06
C PRO A 67 4.08 13.47 -13.61
N ASN A 68 4.16 13.18 -14.92
CA ASN A 68 3.26 12.26 -15.62
C ASN A 68 3.82 10.83 -15.72
N ARG A 69 5.03 10.56 -15.22
CA ARG A 69 5.60 9.20 -15.22
C ARG A 69 4.79 8.31 -14.25
N PRO A 70 4.29 7.15 -14.69
CA PRO A 70 3.75 6.14 -13.80
C PRO A 70 4.76 5.71 -12.74
N ILE A 71 4.28 5.38 -11.55
CA ILE A 71 5.14 5.03 -10.43
C ILE A 71 5.11 3.53 -10.13
N THR A 72 6.28 2.96 -9.87
CA THR A 72 6.39 1.54 -9.51
C THR A 72 6.00 1.32 -8.06
N ARG A 73 5.68 0.08 -7.72
CA ARG A 73 5.24 -0.31 -6.39
C ARG A 73 6.32 -0.12 -5.32
N GLU A 74 7.59 -0.39 -5.63
CA GLU A 74 8.69 -0.10 -4.70
C GLU A 74 8.93 1.40 -4.49
N GLU A 75 8.68 2.23 -5.52
CA GLU A 75 8.77 3.69 -5.40
C GLU A 75 7.64 4.24 -4.51
N VAL A 76 6.43 3.69 -4.61
CA VAL A 76 5.31 4.03 -3.70
C VAL A 76 5.67 3.73 -2.25
N ALA A 77 6.28 2.57 -1.97
CA ALA A 77 6.67 2.20 -0.61
C ALA A 77 7.62 3.23 0.01
N LEU A 78 8.64 3.66 -0.73
CA LEU A 78 9.59 4.67 -0.26
C LEU A 78 8.92 6.03 -0.05
N ILE A 79 8.04 6.45 -0.96
CA ILE A 79 7.33 7.71 -0.81
C ILE A 79 6.43 7.71 0.42
N LEU A 80 5.71 6.61 0.69
CA LEU A 80 4.86 6.50 1.88
C LEU A 80 5.67 6.45 3.17
N GLN A 81 6.83 5.76 3.18
CA GLN A 81 7.75 5.79 4.32
C GLN A 81 8.28 7.21 4.57
N ASN A 82 8.74 7.90 3.52
CA ASN A 82 9.26 9.26 3.66
C ASN A 82 8.16 10.24 4.08
N TYR A 83 6.94 10.07 3.58
CA TYR A 83 5.79 10.86 4.01
C TYR A 83 5.46 10.65 5.50
N ALA A 84 5.48 9.41 5.98
CA ALA A 84 5.34 9.13 7.41
C ALA A 84 6.44 9.86 8.22
N ASN A 85 7.69 9.78 7.78
CA ASN A 85 8.80 10.46 8.44
C ASN A 85 8.66 11.99 8.42
N ALA A 86 8.30 12.59 7.28
CA ALA A 86 8.11 14.03 7.11
C ALA A 86 6.95 14.57 7.97
N THR A 87 5.94 13.74 8.23
CA THR A 87 4.82 14.06 9.12
C THR A 87 5.05 13.63 10.57
N TYR A 88 6.27 13.21 10.90
CA TYR A 88 6.67 12.70 12.22
C TYR A 88 5.84 11.50 12.70
N TYR A 89 5.16 10.81 11.80
CA TYR A 89 4.41 9.61 12.08
C TYR A 89 5.32 8.39 12.11
N LYS A 90 5.40 7.75 13.28
CA LYS A 90 6.11 6.48 13.43
C LYS A 90 5.20 5.33 13.00
N LEU A 91 5.56 4.68 11.90
CA LEU A 91 4.87 3.49 11.41
C LEU A 91 4.88 2.40 12.51
N PRO A 92 3.72 1.85 12.88
CA PRO A 92 3.64 0.79 13.87
C PRO A 92 4.16 -0.52 13.28
N ILE A 93 4.76 -1.35 14.13
CA ILE A 93 5.03 -2.76 13.80
C ILE A 93 3.83 -3.54 14.30
N THR A 94 2.93 -3.87 13.38
CA THR A 94 1.68 -4.60 13.68
C THR A 94 1.79 -6.06 13.27
N ARG A 95 2.82 -6.42 12.50
CA ARG A 95 3.03 -7.73 11.89
C ARG A 95 4.50 -8.11 11.93
N GLU A 96 4.74 -9.41 12.02
CA GLU A 96 6.08 -9.97 11.82
C GLU A 96 6.52 -9.77 10.37
N MET A 97 7.81 -9.50 10.19
CA MET A 97 8.40 -9.37 8.87
C MET A 97 8.44 -10.74 8.19
N THR A 98 8.06 -10.79 6.91
CA THR A 98 8.18 -12.00 6.10
C THR A 98 8.89 -11.70 4.78
N THR A 99 9.64 -12.67 4.28
CA THR A 99 10.37 -12.51 3.02
C THR A 99 9.45 -12.78 1.84
N TYR A 100 9.24 -11.77 0.99
CA TYR A 100 8.53 -11.95 -0.28
C TYR A 100 9.25 -12.91 -1.22
N ALA A 101 8.50 -13.68 -2.01
CA ALA A 101 9.03 -14.65 -2.97
C ALA A 101 9.93 -13.99 -4.04
N ASP A 102 9.69 -12.72 -4.35
CA ASP A 102 10.44 -11.90 -5.30
C ASP A 102 11.32 -10.84 -4.62
N ALA A 103 11.71 -11.05 -3.36
CA ALA A 103 12.53 -10.10 -2.60
C ALA A 103 13.87 -9.75 -3.28
N SER A 104 14.41 -10.65 -4.11
CA SER A 104 15.62 -10.40 -4.91
C SER A 104 15.42 -9.33 -6.00
N SER A 105 14.18 -9.08 -6.42
CA SER A 105 13.82 -8.07 -7.42
C SER A 105 13.60 -6.67 -6.82
N ILE A 106 13.56 -6.57 -5.49
CA ILE A 106 13.43 -5.28 -4.79
C ILE A 106 14.78 -4.57 -4.83
N SER A 107 14.82 -3.38 -5.42
CA SER A 107 16.06 -2.60 -5.48
C SER A 107 16.49 -2.14 -4.09
N SER A 108 17.81 -2.15 -3.84
CA SER A 108 18.39 -1.89 -2.51
C SER A 108 17.85 -0.65 -1.79
N PRO A 109 17.65 0.51 -2.46
CA PRO A 109 17.16 1.71 -1.79
C PRO A 109 15.72 1.60 -1.25
N TYR A 110 14.94 0.62 -1.71
CA TYR A 110 13.53 0.46 -1.35
C TYR A 110 13.28 -0.62 -0.32
N LYS A 111 14.28 -1.46 0.03
CA LYS A 111 14.09 -2.63 0.90
C LYS A 111 13.52 -2.26 2.26
N ASP A 112 14.10 -1.26 2.91
CA ASP A 112 13.65 -0.82 4.24
C ASP A 112 12.23 -0.25 4.20
N ALA A 113 11.90 0.48 3.14
CA ALA A 113 10.56 1.01 2.93
C ALA A 113 9.54 -0.10 2.68
N VAL A 114 9.87 -1.08 1.84
CA VAL A 114 9.00 -2.24 1.58
C VAL A 114 8.75 -3.03 2.87
N ASN A 115 9.78 -3.27 3.65
CA ASN A 115 9.68 -3.95 4.95
C ASN A 115 8.81 -3.15 5.94
N ALA A 116 9.03 -1.84 6.07
CA ALA A 116 8.23 -0.99 6.94
C ALA A 116 6.75 -0.97 6.54
N MET A 117 6.46 -0.87 5.23
CA MET A 117 5.08 -0.91 4.72
C MET A 117 4.41 -2.27 4.94
N GLN A 118 5.15 -3.37 4.86
CA GLN A 118 4.67 -4.72 5.17
C GLN A 118 4.31 -4.85 6.66
N GLN A 119 5.24 -4.47 7.55
CA GLN A 119 5.07 -4.59 8.99
C GLN A 119 3.97 -3.69 9.54
N ALA A 120 3.76 -2.53 8.91
CA ALA A 120 2.64 -1.65 9.21
C ALA A 120 1.31 -2.17 8.64
N GLY A 121 1.33 -3.10 7.69
CA GLY A 121 0.14 -3.61 7.01
C GLY A 121 -0.44 -2.68 5.94
N ILE A 122 0.36 -1.72 5.45
CA ILE A 122 -0.05 -0.73 4.44
C ILE A 122 0.05 -1.29 3.04
N MET A 123 1.19 -1.93 2.74
CA MET A 123 1.44 -2.59 1.46
C MET A 123 1.71 -4.07 1.73
N MET A 124 0.72 -4.89 1.41
CA MET A 124 0.80 -6.34 1.52
C MET A 124 1.22 -6.92 0.18
N GLY A 125 1.95 -8.03 0.19
CA GLY A 125 2.14 -8.81 -1.03
C GLY A 125 0.80 -9.22 -1.63
N GLY A 126 0.80 -9.55 -2.92
CA GLY A 126 -0.34 -10.16 -3.57
C GLY A 126 -0.20 -11.69 -3.60
N SER A 127 -0.78 -12.28 -4.65
CA SER A 127 -0.75 -13.72 -4.90
C SER A 127 0.66 -14.32 -4.83
N ASN A 128 0.75 -15.56 -4.32
CA ASN A 128 2.01 -16.30 -4.16
C ASN A 128 3.06 -15.58 -3.29
N HIS A 129 2.62 -14.70 -2.38
CA HIS A 129 3.51 -13.94 -1.52
C HIS A 129 4.53 -13.06 -2.28
N MET A 130 4.12 -12.51 -3.43
CA MET A 130 4.95 -11.62 -4.25
C MET A 130 4.66 -10.14 -3.97
N PHE A 131 5.71 -9.31 -3.91
CA PHE A 131 5.59 -7.86 -3.76
C PHE A 131 5.39 -7.13 -5.10
N ASN A 132 5.91 -7.67 -6.20
CA ASN A 132 5.88 -7.08 -7.54
C ASN A 132 6.52 -5.67 -7.62
N PRO A 133 7.81 -5.51 -7.22
CA PRO A 133 8.43 -4.20 -7.01
C PRO A 133 8.48 -3.30 -8.25
N LYS A 134 8.61 -3.90 -9.45
CA LYS A 134 8.78 -3.17 -10.71
C LYS A 134 7.47 -2.85 -11.42
N SER A 135 6.35 -3.41 -10.95
CA SER A 135 5.04 -3.18 -11.55
C SER A 135 4.55 -1.76 -11.28
N TYR A 136 3.92 -1.15 -12.28
CA TYR A 136 3.23 0.13 -12.09
C TYR A 136 1.98 -0.06 -11.25
N THR A 137 1.69 0.94 -10.42
CA THR A 137 0.53 0.91 -9.52
C THR A 137 -0.65 1.66 -10.10
N THR A 138 -1.83 1.07 -9.95
CA THR A 138 -3.11 1.66 -10.33
C THR A 138 -3.61 2.64 -9.28
N ARG A 139 -4.56 3.49 -9.68
CA ARG A 139 -5.23 4.43 -8.77
C ARG A 139 -6.00 3.69 -7.67
N ALA A 140 -6.58 2.53 -7.97
CA ALA A 140 -7.26 1.70 -6.99
C ALA A 140 -6.29 1.17 -5.93
N GLU A 141 -5.16 0.59 -6.36
CA GLU A 141 -4.15 0.05 -5.43
C GLU A 141 -3.62 1.12 -4.49
N VAL A 142 -3.24 2.29 -5.01
CA VAL A 142 -2.75 3.39 -4.15
C VAL A 142 -3.85 3.94 -3.26
N SER A 143 -5.11 4.00 -3.73
CA SER A 143 -6.23 4.39 -2.88
C SER A 143 -6.42 3.44 -1.69
N SER A 144 -6.26 2.13 -1.91
CA SER A 144 -6.31 1.13 -0.84
C SER A 144 -5.14 1.28 0.13
N MET A 145 -3.92 1.53 -0.36
CA MET A 145 -2.75 1.78 0.48
C MET A 145 -2.93 3.03 1.35
N LEU A 146 -3.40 4.14 0.77
CA LEU A 146 -3.68 5.38 1.50
C LEU A 146 -4.79 5.19 2.53
N HIS A 147 -5.84 4.42 2.19
CA HIS A 147 -6.88 4.08 3.15
C HIS A 147 -6.33 3.33 4.37
N ARG A 148 -5.50 2.31 4.16
CA ARG A 148 -4.84 1.57 5.25
C ARG A 148 -3.91 2.46 6.06
N PHE A 149 -3.14 3.33 5.39
CA PHE A 149 -2.30 4.33 6.05
C PHE A 149 -3.12 5.21 7.00
N ILE A 150 -4.24 5.79 6.53
CA ILE A 150 -5.11 6.64 7.34
C ILE A 150 -5.73 5.85 8.51
N LYS A 151 -6.22 4.63 8.27
CA LYS A 151 -6.79 3.76 9.30
C LYS A 151 -5.81 3.57 10.46
N LEU A 152 -4.53 3.32 10.15
CA LEU A 152 -3.46 3.16 11.15
C LEU A 152 -3.14 4.45 11.92
N THR A 153 -3.20 5.61 11.25
CA THR A 153 -2.99 6.89 11.94
C THR A 153 -4.08 7.21 12.96
N ILE A 154 -5.25 6.58 12.83
CA ILE A 154 -6.38 6.71 13.77
C ILE A 154 -6.30 5.64 14.86
N ASP A 155 -6.14 4.37 14.49
CA ASP A 155 -6.02 3.24 15.41
C ASP A 155 -5.12 2.13 14.84
N PRO A 156 -3.91 1.91 15.41
CA PRO A 156 -3.00 0.85 14.97
C PRO A 156 -3.53 -0.59 15.16
N ALA A 157 -4.49 -0.83 16.06
CA ALA A 157 -5.08 -2.14 16.28
C ALA A 157 -5.86 -2.65 15.06
N THR A 158 -6.20 -1.74 14.15
CA THR A 158 -6.96 -2.02 12.94
C THR A 158 -6.23 -2.86 11.89
N ALA A 159 -4.95 -3.19 12.09
CA ALA A 159 -4.20 -4.11 11.22
C ALA A 159 -4.33 -5.59 11.61
N GLN A 160 -5.17 -5.91 12.62
CA GLN A 160 -5.50 -7.27 13.08
C GLN A 160 -6.86 -7.74 12.53
N GLY A 161 -7.11 -9.05 12.55
CA GLY A 161 -8.37 -9.64 12.10
C GLY A 161 -8.46 -9.79 10.59
N TRP A 162 -9.67 -9.65 10.05
CA TRP A 162 -9.95 -9.77 8.61
C TRP A 162 -9.37 -8.57 7.83
N GLU A 163 -8.51 -8.87 6.87
CA GLU A 163 -7.91 -7.89 5.98
C GLU A 163 -7.94 -8.38 4.54
N ILE A 164 -8.00 -7.46 3.59
CA ILE A 164 -7.90 -7.78 2.16
C ILE A 164 -6.49 -7.41 1.72
N ASP A 165 -5.76 -8.35 1.11
CA ASP A 165 -4.44 -8.11 0.54
C ASP A 165 -4.49 -7.18 -0.69
N ASP A 166 -3.36 -6.98 -1.37
CA ASP A 166 -3.33 -6.11 -2.55
C ASP A 166 -3.85 -6.79 -3.83
N SER A 167 -4.12 -8.09 -3.79
CA SER A 167 -4.75 -8.87 -4.86
C SER A 167 -6.27 -9.09 -4.68
N GLY A 168 -6.85 -8.57 -3.60
CA GLY A 168 -8.28 -8.73 -3.29
C GLY A 168 -8.62 -10.01 -2.52
N GLN A 169 -7.61 -10.73 -2.04
CA GLN A 169 -7.77 -11.94 -1.24
C GLN A 169 -7.95 -11.61 0.24
N TRP A 170 -8.88 -12.32 0.89
CA TRP A 170 -9.06 -12.21 2.33
C TRP A 170 -7.95 -12.95 3.07
N LEU A 171 -7.33 -12.27 4.02
CA LEU A 171 -6.36 -12.75 4.97
C LEU A 171 -6.93 -12.60 6.39
N TYR A 172 -6.35 -13.31 7.35
CA TYR A 172 -6.64 -13.09 8.76
C TYR A 172 -5.36 -12.99 9.58
N TYR A 173 -5.27 -11.96 10.42
CA TYR A 173 -4.14 -11.73 11.32
C TYR A 173 -4.57 -11.88 12.78
N LYS A 174 -3.79 -12.62 13.58
CA LYS A 174 -3.97 -12.74 15.02
C LYS A 174 -2.64 -12.51 15.70
N GLU A 175 -2.59 -11.58 16.66
CA GLU A 175 -1.37 -11.24 17.41
C GLU A 175 -0.21 -10.84 16.45
N GLY A 176 -0.55 -10.18 15.35
CA GLY A 176 0.39 -9.78 14.31
C GLY A 176 0.88 -10.89 13.38
N LEU A 177 0.45 -12.13 13.60
CA LEU A 177 0.78 -13.27 12.76
C LEU A 177 -0.32 -13.53 11.74
N MET A 178 0.07 -13.66 10.47
CA MET A 178 -0.83 -14.12 9.42
C MET A 178 -1.20 -15.58 9.69
N VAL A 179 -2.50 -15.86 9.65
CA VAL A 179 -3.02 -17.22 9.74
C VAL A 179 -2.86 -17.90 8.39
N ALA A 180 -2.15 -19.03 8.36
CA ALA A 180 -1.90 -19.80 7.15
C ALA A 180 -1.79 -21.31 7.47
N ASN A 181 -2.05 -22.15 6.46
CA ASN A 181 -2.01 -23.62 6.52
C ASN A 181 -2.86 -24.25 7.64
N LYS A 182 -4.01 -23.66 7.99
CA LYS A 182 -4.85 -24.20 9.05
C LYS A 182 -6.31 -23.77 8.97
N TRP A 183 -7.15 -24.59 9.61
CA TRP A 183 -8.49 -24.20 10.05
C TRP A 183 -8.41 -23.25 11.25
N LEU A 184 -9.26 -22.23 11.26
CA LEU A 184 -9.44 -21.32 12.39
C LEU A 184 -10.94 -21.07 12.60
N GLN A 185 -11.37 -21.12 13.86
CA GLN A 185 -12.72 -20.72 14.23
C GLN A 185 -12.74 -19.21 14.54
N ILE A 186 -13.64 -18.48 13.87
CA ILE A 186 -13.86 -17.04 14.05
C ILE A 186 -15.37 -16.86 14.17
N ASP A 187 -15.83 -16.25 15.26
CA ASP A 187 -17.27 -16.05 15.56
C ASP A 187 -18.09 -17.33 15.35
N ASP A 188 -17.65 -18.41 16.02
CA ASP A 188 -18.22 -19.77 15.96
C ASP A 188 -18.22 -20.47 14.59
N LYS A 189 -17.70 -19.84 13.54
CA LYS A 189 -17.62 -20.38 12.19
C LYS A 189 -16.20 -20.83 11.83
N TRP A 190 -16.10 -21.90 11.06
CA TRP A 190 -14.81 -22.44 10.64
C TRP A 190 -14.39 -21.92 9.26
N TYR A 191 -13.16 -21.45 9.17
CA TYR A 191 -12.52 -20.95 7.95
C TYR A 191 -11.17 -21.65 7.76
N TYR A 192 -10.79 -21.90 6.51
CA TYR A 192 -9.47 -22.43 6.19
C TYR A 192 -8.63 -21.40 5.45
N PHE A 193 -7.38 -21.24 5.88
CA PHE A 193 -6.41 -20.36 5.25
C PHE A 193 -5.30 -21.17 4.59
N ASN A 194 -5.07 -20.89 3.31
CA ASN A 194 -4.08 -21.56 2.47
C ASN A 194 -2.65 -21.27 2.91
N ALA A 195 -1.67 -21.86 2.21
CA ALA A 195 -0.26 -21.68 2.52
C ALA A 195 0.23 -20.23 2.38
N ASP A 196 -0.34 -19.48 1.44
CA ASP A 196 -0.08 -18.05 1.24
C ASP A 196 -0.91 -17.15 2.16
N GLY A 197 -1.72 -17.74 3.06
CA GLY A 197 -2.61 -17.04 3.99
C GLY A 197 -3.97 -16.68 3.41
N SER A 198 -4.21 -16.90 2.12
CA SER A 198 -5.50 -16.59 1.49
C SER A 198 -6.63 -17.47 2.01
N LEU A 199 -7.82 -16.88 2.20
CA LEU A 199 -9.03 -17.60 2.59
C LEU A 199 -9.48 -18.54 1.46
N ALA A 200 -9.64 -19.82 1.77
CA ALA A 200 -10.25 -20.78 0.87
C ALA A 200 -11.76 -20.48 0.72
N LYS A 201 -12.25 -20.44 -0.53
CA LYS A 201 -13.67 -20.17 -0.86
C LYS A 201 -14.12 -21.11 -1.97
N SER A 202 -15.39 -21.53 -1.93
CA SER A 202 -16.04 -22.36 -2.96
C SER A 202 -15.21 -23.60 -3.35
N THR A 203 -14.70 -24.33 -2.36
CA THR A 203 -13.79 -25.46 -2.59
C THR A 203 -13.96 -26.55 -1.50
N LEU A 204 -13.24 -27.66 -1.65
CA LEU A 204 -13.18 -28.74 -0.67
C LEU A 204 -11.80 -28.71 0.02
N VAL A 205 -11.79 -28.63 1.35
CA VAL A 205 -10.58 -28.70 2.16
C VAL A 205 -10.73 -29.78 3.21
N ASP A 206 -9.77 -30.72 3.28
CA ASP A 206 -9.79 -31.84 4.23
C ASP A 206 -11.12 -32.62 4.26
N GLY A 207 -11.81 -32.71 3.12
CA GLY A 207 -13.11 -33.38 3.00
C GLY A 207 -14.32 -32.57 3.51
N TYR A 208 -14.16 -31.27 3.79
CA TYR A 208 -15.22 -30.34 4.12
C TYR A 208 -15.41 -29.30 3.02
N GLU A 209 -16.66 -29.03 2.65
CA GLU A 209 -16.99 -27.99 1.69
C GLU A 209 -16.97 -26.62 2.37
N VAL A 210 -16.31 -25.64 1.74
CA VAL A 210 -16.36 -24.22 2.14
C VAL A 210 -17.14 -23.43 1.11
N ASP A 211 -18.03 -22.54 1.57
CA ASP A 211 -18.90 -21.75 0.71
C ASP A 211 -18.19 -20.55 0.05
N GLU A 212 -18.96 -19.71 -0.66
CA GLU A 212 -18.43 -18.52 -1.34
C GLU A 212 -17.87 -17.44 -0.39
N ASN A 213 -18.23 -17.50 0.89
CA ASN A 213 -17.73 -16.64 1.95
C ASN A 213 -16.59 -17.31 2.74
N GLY A 214 -16.18 -18.52 2.34
CA GLY A 214 -15.15 -19.32 2.99
C GLY A 214 -15.60 -20.02 4.28
N MET A 215 -16.89 -20.00 4.60
CA MET A 215 -17.44 -20.67 5.77
C MET A 215 -17.56 -22.17 5.49
N ARG A 216 -17.03 -23.00 6.39
CA ARG A 216 -17.25 -24.45 6.35
C ARG A 216 -18.74 -24.75 6.47
N LYS A 217 -19.28 -25.52 5.53
CA LYS A 217 -20.64 -26.04 5.62
C LYS A 217 -20.70 -27.16 6.65
N ASP A 218 -21.77 -27.17 7.44
CA ASP A 218 -22.09 -28.31 8.29
C ASP A 218 -22.44 -29.52 7.41
N LYS A 219 -22.07 -30.72 7.87
CA LYS A 219 -22.34 -31.97 7.17
C LYS A 219 -23.80 -32.38 7.27
#